data_AF-A0A940ULF7-F1
#
_entry.id   AF-A0A940ULF7-F1
#
_cell.length_a   1.000
_cell.length_b   1.000
_cell.length_c   1.000
_cell.angle_alpha   90.00
_cell.angle_beta   90.00
_cell.angle_gamma   90.00
#
_symmetry.space_group_name_H-M   'P 1'
#
loop_
_entity.id
_entity.type
_entity.pdbx_description
1 polymer ?
#
loop_
_entity_poly.entity_id
_entity_poly.type
_entity_poly.pdbx_seq_one_letter_code
_entity_poly.pdbx_strand_id
1 'polypeptide(L)'
;TGVYKWLLMVLPIFALVTLVSIAGTVAQVGFMWSPQVFNVDPNRLNPIAGLSRFFSIRSLQEVVKALAKIAILTYLSYSIIRDEFPTILSLVQKDVRFTVGYAGEIAFRLALKLAIVFLFLAGLDYLFQRWQFMRNMRMTKQEVTEELKEREGNPLIKSRIRSLQREFARRRMLEDAKKADVVVTNPTSFAVALKYVVKEMPAPQVVAKGAGFVADKIKTVARMHGVPVVENKPVARGLFYAVKLGDYIPEKFYLVVAELLAQVYKQKKRVGL
;
A
#
# COMPACT_ATOMS: atom_id res chain seq x y z
N THR A 1 37.32 37.19 -33.36
CA THR A 1 37.79 35.87 -33.84
C THR A 1 38.48 35.02 -32.77
N GLY A 2 39.08 35.59 -31.71
CA GLY A 2 39.67 34.79 -30.60
C GLY A 2 38.67 34.06 -29.71
N VAL A 3 37.55 34.69 -29.34
CA VAL A 3 36.52 34.11 -28.46
C VAL A 3 35.86 32.87 -29.07
N TYR A 4 35.59 32.88 -30.38
CA TYR A 4 34.99 31.75 -31.10
C TYR A 4 35.92 30.53 -31.14
N LYS A 5 37.22 30.75 -31.39
CA LYS A 5 38.24 29.68 -31.34
C LYS A 5 38.41 29.12 -29.92
N TRP A 6 38.35 29.98 -28.91
CA TRP A 6 38.42 29.57 -27.51
C TRP A 6 37.20 28.71 -27.10
N LEU A 7 35.99 29.14 -27.49
CA LEU A 7 34.77 28.35 -27.30
C LEU A 7 34.86 26.97 -27.96
N LEU A 8 35.34 26.89 -29.20
CA LEU A 8 35.53 25.60 -29.91
C LEU A 8 36.56 24.69 -29.23
N MET A 9 37.59 25.25 -28.57
CA MET A 9 38.59 24.47 -27.82
C MET A 9 38.06 23.95 -26.48
N VAL A 10 37.19 24.71 -25.81
CA VAL A 10 36.60 24.33 -24.52
C VAL A 10 35.39 23.40 -24.69
N LEU A 11 34.64 23.54 -25.80
CA LEU A 11 33.46 22.75 -26.11
C LEU A 11 33.63 21.23 -25.94
N PRO A 12 34.68 20.56 -26.47
CA PRO A 12 34.83 19.11 -26.32
C PRO A 12 35.05 18.69 -24.86
N ILE A 13 35.79 19.47 -24.08
CA ILE A 13 36.00 19.21 -22.65
C ILE A 13 34.67 19.38 -21.91
N PHE A 14 33.93 20.45 -22.21
CA PHE A 14 32.65 20.72 -21.58
C PHE A 14 31.59 19.66 -21.93
N ALA A 15 31.55 19.24 -23.20
CA ALA A 15 30.69 18.17 -23.67
C ALA A 15 31.01 16.84 -22.97
N LEU A 16 32.30 16.49 -22.84
CA LEU A 16 32.73 15.29 -22.12
C LEU A 16 32.31 15.35 -20.64
N VAL A 17 32.57 16.47 -19.95
CA VAL A 17 32.19 16.65 -18.54
C VAL A 17 30.67 16.55 -18.36
N THR A 18 29.90 17.17 -19.26
CA THR A 18 28.43 17.11 -19.23
C THR A 18 27.94 15.69 -19.43
N LEU A 19 28.48 14.97 -20.40
CA LEU A 19 28.08 13.59 -20.72
C LEU A 19 28.41 12.65 -19.56
N VAL A 20 29.60 12.78 -18.96
CA VAL A 20 30.00 12.01 -17.77
C VAL A 20 29.12 12.34 -16.56
N SER A 21 28.77 13.61 -16.36
CA SER A 21 27.89 14.05 -15.26
C SER A 21 26.47 13.48 -15.39
N ILE A 22 25.90 13.54 -16.59
CA ILE A 22 24.57 12.97 -16.89
C ILE A 22 24.62 11.45 -16.68
N ALA A 23 25.60 10.76 -17.27
CA ALA A 23 25.74 9.33 -17.14
C ALA A 23 25.92 8.90 -15.67
N GLY A 24 26.72 9.63 -14.90
CA GLY A 24 26.91 9.38 -13.47
C GLY A 24 25.63 9.55 -12.66
N THR A 25 24.85 10.61 -12.94
CA THR A 25 23.57 10.86 -12.25
C THR A 25 22.55 9.77 -12.56
N VAL A 26 22.41 9.41 -13.83
CA VAL A 26 21.50 8.34 -14.27
C VAL A 26 21.92 6.99 -13.69
N ALA A 27 23.22 6.69 -13.62
CA ALA A 27 23.73 5.46 -13.01
C ALA A 27 23.55 5.42 -11.48
N GLN A 28 23.47 6.57 -10.80
CA GLN A 28 23.26 6.66 -9.36
C GLN A 28 21.80 6.49 -8.95
N VAL A 29 20.89 7.24 -9.58
CA VAL A 29 19.50 7.37 -9.12
C VAL A 29 18.51 6.67 -10.06
N GLY A 30 18.95 6.32 -11.28
CA GLY A 30 18.07 5.91 -12.36
C GLY A 30 17.47 7.11 -13.10
N PHE A 31 16.81 6.85 -14.23
CA PHE A 31 16.09 7.88 -14.96
C PHE A 31 14.76 8.19 -14.24
N MET A 32 14.64 9.38 -13.67
CA MET A 32 13.43 9.81 -12.95
C MET A 32 12.82 11.04 -13.63
N TRP A 33 11.65 10.86 -14.25
CA TRP A 33 10.86 11.94 -14.83
C TRP A 33 9.73 12.32 -13.87
N SER A 34 9.84 13.47 -13.20
CA SER A 34 8.79 13.98 -12.30
C SER A 34 8.41 15.42 -12.66
N PRO A 35 7.40 15.62 -13.53
CA PRO A 35 6.92 16.95 -13.88
C PRO A 35 6.24 17.67 -12.70
N GLN A 36 5.91 16.96 -11.62
CA GLN A 36 5.33 17.56 -10.41
C GLN A 36 6.32 18.43 -9.62
N VAL A 37 7.64 18.32 -9.88
CA VAL A 37 8.67 19.13 -9.20
C VAL A 37 8.63 20.61 -9.62
N PHE A 38 8.00 20.93 -10.76
CA PHE A 38 7.84 22.30 -11.23
C PHE A 38 6.78 23.10 -10.47
N ASN A 39 5.97 22.46 -9.62
CA ASN A 39 5.02 23.17 -8.76
C ASN A 39 5.79 23.94 -7.68
N VAL A 40 5.60 25.26 -7.65
CA VAL A 40 6.17 26.11 -6.60
C VAL A 40 5.42 25.85 -5.30
N ASP A 41 6.06 25.09 -4.42
CA ASP A 41 5.52 24.70 -3.12
C ASP A 41 6.00 25.72 -2.05
N PRO A 42 5.13 26.60 -1.53
CA PRO A 42 5.54 27.70 -0.63
C PRO A 42 6.21 27.20 0.66
N ASN A 43 5.87 25.98 1.09
CA ASN A 43 6.48 25.33 2.25
C ASN A 43 7.96 24.98 2.04
N ARG A 44 8.40 24.81 0.79
CA ARG A 44 9.82 24.58 0.45
C ARG A 44 10.66 25.85 0.52
N LEU A 45 10.04 27.02 0.53
CA LEU A 45 10.70 28.33 0.62
C LEU A 45 10.89 28.80 2.07
N ASN A 46 10.48 28.02 3.08
CA ASN A 46 10.63 28.41 4.48
C ASN A 46 12.12 28.45 4.90
N PRO A 47 12.69 29.63 5.23
CA PRO A 47 14.10 29.77 5.55
C PRO A 47 14.50 29.08 6.87
N ILE A 48 13.56 28.94 7.81
CA ILE A 48 13.81 28.27 9.10
C ILE A 48 13.97 26.76 8.90
N ALA A 49 13.14 26.17 8.05
CA ALA A 49 13.26 24.76 7.65
C ALA A 49 14.50 24.52 6.79
N GLY A 50 14.95 25.52 6.02
CA GLY A 50 16.24 25.50 5.34
C GLY A 50 17.41 25.46 6.32
N LEU A 51 17.41 26.32 7.34
CA LEU A 51 18.43 26.37 8.38
C LEU A 51 18.56 25.06 9.17
N SER A 52 17.43 24.46 9.56
CA SER A 52 17.46 23.18 10.30
C SER A 52 18.06 22.02 9.49
N ARG A 53 17.95 22.05 8.16
CA ARG A 53 18.60 21.06 7.28
C ARG A 53 20.12 21.18 7.31
N PHE A 54 20.67 22.39 7.42
CA PHE A 54 22.12 22.58 7.59
C PHE A 54 22.64 21.99 8.90
N PHE A 55 21.83 21.96 9.96
CA PHE A 55 22.16 21.35 11.25
C PHE A 55 21.75 19.87 11.38
N SER A 56 21.49 19.18 10.27
CA SER A 56 21.18 17.75 10.32
C SER A 56 22.45 16.89 10.47
N ILE A 57 22.31 15.69 11.04
CA ILE A 57 23.41 14.70 11.15
C ILE A 57 24.01 14.38 9.77
N ARG A 58 23.19 14.43 8.72
CA ARG A 58 23.60 14.21 7.34
C ARG A 58 24.54 15.32 6.86
N SER A 59 24.19 16.57 7.14
CA SER A 59 25.02 17.72 6.77
C SER A 59 26.38 17.67 7.47
N LEU A 60 26.41 17.29 8.75
CA LEU A 60 27.66 17.09 9.49
C LEU A 60 28.54 16.01 8.85
N GLN A 61 27.95 14.87 8.45
CA GLN A 61 28.67 13.80 7.77
C GLN A 61 29.29 14.26 6.45
N GLU A 62 28.56 15.06 5.66
CA GLU A 62 29.07 15.60 4.40
C GLU A 62 30.22 16.59 4.62
N VAL A 63 30.13 17.45 5.65
CA VAL A 63 31.24 18.36 6.02
C VAL A 63 32.47 17.58 6.43
N VAL A 64 32.33 16.56 7.28
CA VAL A 64 33.46 15.72 7.71
C VAL A 64 34.12 15.03 6.52
N LYS A 65 33.36 14.47 5.58
CA LYS A 65 33.91 13.89 4.35
C LYS A 65 34.62 14.93 3.49
N ALA A 66 34.04 16.12 3.33
CA ALA A 66 34.66 17.19 2.56
C ALA A 66 36.00 17.62 3.16
N LEU A 67 36.05 17.82 4.49
CA LEU A 67 37.29 18.14 5.20
C LEU A 67 38.32 17.02 5.07
N ALA A 68 37.90 15.75 5.18
CA ALA A 68 38.80 14.61 4.99
C ALA A 68 39.39 14.57 3.57
N LYS A 69 38.58 14.79 2.53
CA LYS A 69 39.07 14.89 1.14
C LYS A 69 40.08 16.02 0.98
N ILE A 70 39.76 17.21 1.50
CA ILE A 70 40.66 18.37 1.44
C ILE A 70 41.98 18.05 2.15
N ALA A 71 41.94 17.47 3.35
CA ALA A 71 43.14 17.09 4.09
C ALA A 71 44.01 16.08 3.31
N ILE A 72 43.40 15.05 2.72
CA ILE A 72 44.09 14.04 1.90
C ILE A 72 44.75 14.71 0.68
N LEU A 73 44.01 15.56 -0.04
CA LEU A 73 44.51 16.23 -1.25
C LEU A 73 45.62 17.22 -0.93
N THR A 74 45.46 18.01 0.13
CA THR A 74 46.49 18.95 0.60
C THR A 74 47.75 18.19 1.00
N TYR A 75 47.62 17.10 1.77
CA TYR A 75 48.76 16.27 2.17
C TYR A 75 49.47 15.66 0.95
N LEU A 76 48.71 15.07 0.02
CA LEU A 76 49.28 14.46 -1.20
C LEU A 76 49.99 15.50 -2.07
N SER A 77 49.34 16.65 -2.29
CA SER A 77 49.89 17.73 -3.12
C SER A 77 51.15 18.30 -2.47
N TYR A 78 51.12 18.55 -1.16
CA TYR A 78 52.28 19.01 -0.39
C TYR A 78 53.44 18.00 -0.45
N SER A 79 53.17 16.71 -0.28
CA SER A 79 54.19 15.66 -0.36
C SER A 79 54.86 15.64 -1.74
N ILE A 80 54.08 15.67 -2.82
CA ILE A 80 54.62 15.65 -4.19
C ILE A 80 55.46 16.89 -4.45
N ILE A 81 54.98 18.07 -4.06
CA ILE A 81 55.72 19.32 -4.25
C ILE A 81 57.02 19.32 -3.43
N ARG A 82 56.98 18.81 -2.19
CA ARG A 82 58.16 18.69 -1.33
C ARG A 82 59.21 17.77 -1.94
N ASP A 83 58.81 16.64 -2.50
CA ASP A 83 59.73 15.67 -3.11
C ASP A 83 60.38 16.23 -4.39
N GLU A 84 59.64 17.03 -5.15
CA GLU A 84 60.15 17.68 -6.38
C GLU A 84 60.90 19.00 -6.09
N PHE A 85 60.83 19.52 -4.85
CA PHE A 85 61.41 20.81 -4.46
C PHE A 85 62.92 20.95 -4.76
N PRO A 86 63.79 19.95 -4.48
CA PRO A 86 65.21 20.03 -4.82
C PRO A 86 65.44 20.14 -6.33
N THR A 87 64.65 19.43 -7.13
CA THR A 87 64.76 19.46 -8.59
C THR A 87 64.26 20.81 -9.13
N ILE A 88 63.20 21.36 -8.56
CA ILE A 88 62.69 22.70 -8.91
C ILE A 88 63.78 23.77 -8.67
N LEU A 89 64.51 23.71 -7.56
CA LEU A 89 65.62 24.63 -7.29
C LEU A 89 66.76 24.53 -8.32
N SER A 90 67.01 23.32 -8.86
CA SER A 90 68.03 23.11 -9.88
C SER A 90 67.65 23.66 -11.28
N LEU A 91 66.37 23.95 -11.52
CA LEU A 91 65.88 24.49 -12.80
C LEU A 91 66.32 25.94 -13.05
N VAL A 92 66.72 26.67 -12.00
CA VAL A 92 67.21 28.07 -12.12
C VAL A 92 68.44 28.15 -13.03
N GLN A 93 69.21 27.06 -13.15
CA GLN A 93 70.42 26.99 -13.96
C GLN A 93 70.21 26.29 -15.32
N LYS A 94 68.95 26.02 -15.72
CA LYS A 94 68.60 25.27 -16.94
C LYS A 94 67.96 26.16 -18.00
N ASP A 95 68.06 25.73 -19.26
CA ASP A 95 67.41 26.39 -20.40
C ASP A 95 65.89 26.45 -20.26
N VAL A 96 65.29 27.54 -20.75
CA VAL A 96 63.84 27.81 -20.68
C VAL A 96 63.02 26.65 -21.26
N ARG A 97 63.48 26.05 -22.37
CA ARG A 97 62.79 24.93 -23.02
C ARG A 97 62.75 23.68 -22.15
N PHE A 98 63.82 23.42 -21.39
CA PHE A 98 63.88 22.30 -20.45
C PHE A 98 62.97 22.57 -19.24
N THR A 99 63.00 23.78 -18.70
CA THR A 99 62.16 24.19 -17.56
C THR A 99 60.67 24.07 -17.85
N VAL A 100 60.22 24.49 -19.04
CA VAL A 100 58.81 24.35 -19.45
C VAL A 100 58.41 22.88 -19.63
N GLY A 101 59.27 22.06 -20.22
CA GLY A 101 59.01 20.62 -20.37
C GLY A 101 58.89 19.91 -19.03
N TYR A 102 59.82 20.18 -18.11
CA TYR A 102 59.83 19.60 -16.77
C TYR A 102 58.64 20.05 -15.92
N ALA A 103 58.26 21.33 -15.99
CA ALA A 103 57.06 21.84 -15.33
C ALA A 103 55.78 21.14 -15.83
N GLY A 104 55.68 20.88 -17.14
CA GLY A 104 54.59 20.11 -17.73
C GLY A 104 54.55 18.67 -17.24
N GLU A 105 55.71 18.01 -17.12
CA GLU A 105 55.81 16.64 -16.60
C GLU A 105 55.39 16.56 -15.13
N ILE A 106 55.86 17.47 -14.28
CA ILE A 106 55.44 17.54 -12.87
C ILE A 106 53.94 17.78 -12.78
N ALA A 107 53.41 18.75 -13.54
CA ALA A 107 51.99 19.06 -13.54
C ALA A 107 51.14 17.86 -13.96
N PHE A 108 51.56 17.14 -15.00
CA PHE A 108 50.88 15.93 -15.48
C PHE A 108 50.95 14.79 -14.46
N ARG A 109 52.11 14.56 -13.85
CA ARG A 109 52.32 13.53 -12.80
C ARG A 109 51.46 13.82 -11.57
N LEU A 110 51.39 15.09 -11.15
CA LEU A 110 50.56 15.55 -10.05
C LEU A 110 49.07 15.38 -10.38
N ALA A 111 48.65 15.77 -11.58
CA ALA A 111 47.27 15.58 -12.05
C ALA A 111 46.87 14.10 -12.08
N LEU A 112 47.72 13.20 -12.59
CA LEU A 112 47.47 11.76 -12.63
C LEU A 112 47.33 11.15 -11.23
N LYS A 113 48.25 11.48 -10.31
CA LYS A 113 48.19 11.00 -8.92
C LYS A 113 46.92 11.48 -8.21
N LEU A 114 46.58 12.76 -8.35
CA LEU A 114 45.34 13.31 -7.80
C LEU A 114 44.10 12.66 -8.42
N ALA A 115 44.09 12.41 -9.73
CA ALA A 115 42.98 11.75 -10.42
C ALA A 115 42.73 10.34 -9.88
N ILE A 116 43.78 9.55 -9.63
CA ILE A 116 43.66 8.20 -9.04
C ILE A 116 43.07 8.26 -7.61
N VAL A 117 43.57 9.19 -6.79
CA VAL A 117 43.07 9.38 -5.42
C VAL A 117 41.61 9.84 -5.44
N PHE A 118 41.25 10.77 -6.32
CA PHE A 118 39.87 11.19 -6.51
C PHE A 118 38.97 10.07 -6.99
N LEU A 119 39.44 9.23 -7.91
CA LEU A 119 38.67 8.08 -8.39
C LEU A 119 38.37 7.11 -7.24
N PHE A 120 39.36 6.85 -6.38
CA PHE A 120 39.18 6.01 -5.19
C PHE A 120 38.17 6.62 -4.20
N LEU A 121 38.34 7.91 -3.87
CA LEU A 121 37.43 8.63 -2.96
C LEU A 121 36.00 8.69 -3.51
N ALA A 122 35.85 8.94 -4.81
CA ALA A 122 34.56 8.94 -5.50
C ALA A 122 33.89 7.56 -5.46
N GLY A 123 34.67 6.48 -5.59
CA GLY A 123 34.17 5.12 -5.43
C GLY A 123 33.61 4.85 -4.04
N LEU A 124 34.34 5.25 -2.99
CA LEU A 124 33.86 5.11 -1.60
C LEU A 124 32.60 5.94 -1.34
N ASP A 125 32.57 7.19 -1.81
CA ASP A 125 31.38 8.04 -1.70
C ASP A 125 30.18 7.46 -2.43
N TYR A 126 30.37 6.91 -3.63
CA TYR A 126 29.32 6.26 -4.41
C TYR A 126 28.73 5.07 -3.64
N LEU A 127 29.56 4.21 -3.07
CA LEU A 127 29.09 3.06 -2.27
C LEU A 127 28.30 3.52 -1.05
N PHE A 128 28.78 4.55 -0.34
CA PHE A 128 28.07 5.13 0.80
C PHE A 128 26.72 5.72 0.39
N GLN A 129 26.69 6.52 -0.70
CA GLN A 129 25.47 7.13 -1.21
C GLN A 129 24.46 6.07 -1.68
N ARG A 130 24.92 5.01 -2.37
CA ARG A 130 24.07 3.90 -2.80
C ARG A 130 23.49 3.15 -1.61
N TRP A 131 24.30 2.85 -0.59
CA TRP A 131 23.81 2.24 0.65
C TRP A 131 22.77 3.11 1.34
N GLN A 132 23.04 4.41 1.46
CA GLN A 132 22.13 5.38 2.09
C GLN A 132 20.82 5.51 1.30
N PHE A 133 20.87 5.54 -0.03
CA PHE A 133 19.70 5.57 -0.88
C PHE A 133 18.84 4.32 -0.69
N MET A 134 19.47 3.14 -0.73
CA MET A 134 18.78 1.87 -0.47
C MET A 134 18.20 1.80 0.95
N ARG A 135 18.88 2.39 1.94
CA ARG A 135 18.36 2.47 3.32
C ARG A 135 17.16 3.39 3.42
N ASN A 136 17.17 4.53 2.75
CA ASN A 136 16.10 5.51 2.74
C ASN A 136 14.84 5.02 2.01
N MET A 137 14.98 4.16 0.99
CA MET A 137 13.85 3.56 0.28
C MET A 137 13.20 2.39 1.03
N ARG A 138 13.73 1.98 2.19
CA ARG A 138 13.09 0.91 2.97
C ARG A 138 11.89 1.48 3.71
N MET A 139 10.75 0.84 3.50
CA MET A 139 9.56 1.16 4.27
C MET A 139 9.74 0.80 5.74
N THR A 140 9.24 1.65 6.62
CA THR A 140 9.13 1.34 8.04
C THR A 140 7.96 0.37 8.29
N LYS A 141 7.95 -0.33 9.44
CA LYS A 141 6.82 -1.19 9.81
C LYS A 141 5.49 -0.42 9.89
N GLN A 142 5.55 0.85 10.26
CA GLN A 142 4.38 1.73 10.31
C GLN A 142 3.89 2.05 8.89
N GLU A 143 4.78 2.47 8.00
CA GLU A 143 4.45 2.75 6.59
C GLU A 143 3.86 1.52 5.88
N VAL A 144 4.43 0.32 6.08
CA VAL A 144 3.87 -0.92 5.51
C VAL A 144 2.45 -1.17 6.03
N THR A 145 2.21 -0.91 7.32
CA THR A 145 0.89 -1.11 7.93
C THR A 145 -0.11 -0.08 7.42
N GLU A 146 0.31 1.16 7.20
CA GLU A 146 -0.53 2.21 6.61
C GLU A 146 -0.83 1.94 5.15
N GLU A 147 0.15 1.54 4.34
CA GLU A 147 -0.06 1.19 2.94
C GLU A 147 -1.03 0.00 2.80
N LEU A 148 -0.93 -1.00 3.69
CA LEU A 148 -1.90 -2.11 3.75
C LEU A 148 -3.31 -1.61 4.11
N LYS A 149 -3.44 -0.68 5.07
CA LYS A 149 -4.74 -0.09 5.43
C LYS A 149 -5.33 0.72 4.28
N GLU A 150 -4.51 1.43 3.51
CA GLU A 150 -4.96 2.21 2.34
C GLU A 150 -5.36 1.32 1.17
N ARG A 151 -4.55 0.29 0.86
CA ARG A 151 -4.81 -0.64 -0.26
C ARG A 151 -5.99 -1.58 0.00
N GLU A 152 -6.04 -2.20 1.18
CA GLU A 152 -7.02 -3.27 1.49
C GLU A 152 -8.18 -2.79 2.36
N GLY A 153 -8.08 -1.58 2.93
CA GLY A 153 -9.02 -1.07 3.93
C GLY A 153 -8.77 -1.64 5.32
N ASN A 154 -9.37 -1.02 6.34
CA ASN A 154 -9.20 -1.49 7.72
C ASN A 154 -9.97 -2.82 7.95
N PRO A 155 -9.30 -3.91 8.37
CA PRO A 155 -9.93 -5.21 8.59
C PRO A 155 -11.05 -5.16 9.63
N LEU A 156 -10.95 -4.30 10.65
CA LEU A 156 -12.00 -4.10 11.66
C LEU A 156 -13.26 -3.51 11.02
N ILE A 157 -13.09 -2.56 10.10
CA ILE A 157 -14.21 -1.95 9.36
C ILE A 157 -14.87 -2.99 8.46
N LYS A 158 -14.08 -3.79 7.73
CA LYS A 158 -14.60 -4.87 6.86
C LYS A 158 -15.38 -5.92 7.67
N SER A 159 -14.87 -6.31 8.83
CA SER A 159 -15.56 -7.23 9.75
C SER A 159 -16.87 -6.61 10.27
N ARG A 160 -16.84 -5.34 10.66
CA ARG A 160 -18.02 -4.60 11.14
C ARG A 160 -19.10 -4.47 10.08
N ILE A 161 -18.73 -4.20 8.83
CA ILE A 161 -19.67 -4.15 7.71
C ILE A 161 -20.36 -5.50 7.54
N ARG A 162 -19.60 -6.61 7.56
CA ARG A 162 -20.17 -7.96 7.46
C ARG A 162 -21.11 -8.30 8.62
N SER A 163 -20.78 -7.88 9.85
CA SER A 163 -21.66 -8.11 11.00
C SER A 163 -22.98 -7.35 10.85
N LEU A 164 -22.94 -6.08 10.40
CA LEU A 164 -24.13 -5.27 10.17
C LEU A 164 -24.99 -5.85 9.04
N GLN A 165 -24.38 -6.29 7.94
CA GLN A 165 -25.09 -6.95 6.84
C GLN A 165 -25.88 -8.19 7.31
N ARG A 166 -25.27 -9.04 8.15
CA ARG A 166 -25.94 -10.21 8.73
C ARG A 166 -27.08 -9.81 9.65
N GLU A 167 -26.91 -8.74 10.43
CA GLU A 167 -27.96 -8.23 11.31
C GLU A 167 -29.16 -7.71 10.52
N PHE A 168 -28.94 -6.91 9.47
CA PHE A 168 -30.00 -6.43 8.59
C PHE A 168 -30.73 -7.58 7.89
N ALA A 169 -30.00 -8.57 7.38
CA ALA A 169 -30.59 -9.76 6.78
C ALA A 169 -31.47 -10.53 7.79
N ARG A 170 -31.00 -10.68 9.04
CA ARG A 170 -31.77 -11.33 10.10
C ARG A 170 -33.03 -10.55 10.48
N ARG A 171 -32.94 -9.21 10.56
CA ARG A 171 -34.11 -8.35 10.83
C ARG A 171 -35.14 -8.50 9.71
N ARG A 172 -34.73 -8.43 8.44
CA ARG A 172 -35.63 -8.62 7.28
C ARG A 172 -36.31 -9.99 7.32
N MET A 173 -35.56 -11.05 7.57
CA MET A 173 -36.11 -12.41 7.71
C MET A 173 -37.16 -12.50 8.84
N LEU A 174 -36.96 -11.82 9.97
CA LEU A 174 -37.95 -11.77 11.05
C LEU A 174 -39.18 -10.93 10.69
N GLU A 175 -39.03 -9.86 9.92
CA GLU A 175 -40.16 -9.11 9.36
C GLU A 175 -41.00 -9.98 8.41
N ASP A 176 -40.36 -10.78 7.57
CA ASP A 176 -41.05 -11.69 6.65
C ASP A 176 -41.78 -12.81 7.42
N ALA A 177 -41.23 -13.24 8.57
CA ALA A 177 -41.91 -14.18 9.46
C ALA A 177 -43.24 -13.65 10.02
N LYS A 178 -43.40 -12.33 10.17
CA LYS A 178 -44.67 -11.71 10.61
C LYS A 178 -45.79 -11.88 9.58
N LYS A 179 -45.43 -11.99 8.30
CA LYS A 179 -46.33 -12.09 7.16
C LYS A 179 -46.54 -13.54 6.69
N ALA A 180 -46.02 -14.50 7.45
CA ALA A 180 -46.16 -15.92 7.14
C ALA A 180 -47.58 -16.41 7.45
N ASP A 181 -48.02 -17.44 6.74
CA ASP A 181 -49.32 -18.07 6.96
C ASP A 181 -49.27 -19.12 8.07
N VAL A 182 -48.13 -19.80 8.20
CA VAL A 182 -47.88 -20.80 9.25
C VAL A 182 -46.40 -20.89 9.60
N VAL A 183 -46.08 -21.14 10.86
CA VAL A 183 -44.73 -21.52 11.30
C VAL A 183 -44.73 -22.99 11.74
N VAL A 184 -43.93 -23.81 11.07
CA VAL A 184 -43.70 -25.21 11.44
C VAL A 184 -42.46 -25.31 12.31
N THR A 185 -42.58 -25.93 13.49
CA THR A 185 -41.47 -26.00 14.44
C THR A 185 -41.17 -27.42 14.92
N ASN A 186 -39.89 -27.66 15.22
CA ASN A 186 -39.42 -28.70 16.11
C ASN A 186 -39.06 -28.01 17.44
N PRO A 187 -39.77 -28.28 18.55
CA PRO A 187 -39.78 -27.45 19.76
C PRO A 187 -38.40 -27.06 20.28
N THR A 188 -37.43 -27.96 20.15
CA THR A 188 -36.09 -27.85 20.73
C THR A 188 -35.02 -27.30 19.78
N SER A 189 -35.29 -27.15 18.47
CA SER A 189 -34.18 -26.87 17.53
C SER A 189 -34.50 -26.05 16.30
N PHE A 190 -35.69 -26.14 15.69
CA PHE A 190 -35.93 -25.55 14.37
C PHE A 190 -37.29 -24.84 14.28
N ALA A 191 -37.32 -23.75 13.53
CA ALA A 191 -38.57 -23.10 13.11
C ALA A 191 -38.45 -22.67 11.65
N VAL A 192 -39.50 -22.95 10.88
CA VAL A 192 -39.61 -22.61 9.45
C VAL A 192 -40.96 -21.95 9.24
N ALA A 193 -40.95 -20.70 8.78
CA ALA A 193 -42.13 -19.94 8.42
C ALA A 193 -42.42 -20.10 6.93
N LEU A 194 -43.65 -20.42 6.61
CA LEU A 194 -44.13 -20.64 5.26
C LEU A 194 -45.17 -19.58 4.90
N LYS A 195 -45.08 -19.06 3.69
CA LYS A 195 -46.06 -18.16 3.09
C LYS A 195 -46.61 -18.77 1.81
N TYR A 196 -47.92 -18.69 1.63
CA TYR A 196 -48.58 -19.19 0.43
C TYR A 196 -49.79 -18.32 0.09
N VAL A 197 -49.73 -17.66 -1.07
CA VAL A 197 -50.85 -16.89 -1.61
C VAL A 197 -51.52 -17.72 -2.69
N VAL A 198 -52.77 -18.10 -2.43
CA VAL A 198 -53.58 -18.95 -3.32
C VAL A 198 -53.77 -18.24 -4.66
N LYS A 199 -53.55 -18.95 -5.77
CA LYS A 199 -53.59 -18.46 -7.18
C LYS A 199 -52.41 -17.57 -7.63
N GLU A 200 -51.57 -17.08 -6.73
CA GLU A 200 -50.39 -16.27 -7.10
C GLU A 200 -49.08 -17.07 -7.06
N MET A 201 -48.97 -18.02 -6.12
CA MET A 201 -47.74 -18.77 -5.88
C MET A 201 -47.86 -20.22 -6.37
N PRO A 202 -46.85 -20.78 -7.06
CA PRO A 202 -46.87 -22.17 -7.54
C PRO A 202 -46.76 -23.20 -6.40
N ALA A 203 -46.15 -22.80 -5.27
CA ALA A 203 -46.05 -23.60 -4.06
C ALA A 203 -45.82 -22.68 -2.84
N PRO A 204 -45.97 -23.18 -1.60
CA PRO A 204 -45.55 -22.44 -0.41
C PRO A 204 -44.06 -22.11 -0.43
N GLN A 205 -43.71 -20.89 -0.02
CA GLN A 205 -42.33 -20.38 0.02
C GLN A 205 -41.84 -20.31 1.47
N VAL A 206 -40.55 -20.64 1.68
CA VAL A 206 -39.89 -20.48 2.98
C VAL A 206 -39.46 -19.03 3.17
N VAL A 207 -40.21 -18.27 3.95
CA VAL A 207 -39.96 -16.83 4.17
C VAL A 207 -39.07 -16.55 5.38
N ALA A 208 -39.04 -17.45 6.36
CA ALA A 208 -38.11 -17.40 7.49
C ALA A 208 -37.69 -18.80 7.90
N LYS A 209 -36.42 -19.01 8.25
CA LYS A 209 -35.99 -20.26 8.90
C LYS A 209 -34.84 -20.01 9.86
N GLY A 210 -34.79 -20.77 10.94
CA GLY A 210 -33.75 -20.61 11.95
C GLY A 210 -33.57 -21.86 12.81
N ALA A 211 -32.42 -21.91 13.48
CA ALA A 211 -32.09 -22.91 14.48
C ALA A 211 -31.79 -22.26 15.84
N GLY A 212 -32.00 -23.00 16.93
CA GLY A 212 -31.73 -22.54 18.31
C GLY A 212 -32.37 -21.19 18.61
N PHE A 213 -31.56 -20.22 19.05
CA PHE A 213 -32.03 -18.87 19.40
C PHE A 213 -32.78 -18.15 18.26
N VAL A 214 -32.42 -18.40 17.00
CA VAL A 214 -33.14 -17.81 15.85
C VAL A 214 -34.52 -18.45 15.70
N ALA A 215 -34.63 -19.76 15.90
CA ALA A 215 -35.90 -20.47 15.88
C ALA A 215 -36.85 -19.96 16.98
N ASP A 216 -36.31 -19.73 18.19
CA ASP A 216 -37.08 -19.16 19.29
C ASP A 216 -37.59 -17.76 18.96
N LYS A 217 -36.75 -16.89 18.39
CA LYS A 217 -37.19 -15.57 17.94
C LYS A 217 -38.27 -15.64 16.86
N ILE A 218 -38.17 -16.55 15.89
CA ILE A 218 -39.21 -16.75 14.87
C ILE A 218 -40.53 -17.16 15.53
N LYS A 219 -40.51 -18.13 16.46
CA LYS A 219 -41.70 -18.54 17.23
C LYS A 219 -42.31 -17.39 18.02
N THR A 220 -41.49 -16.60 18.71
CA THR A 220 -41.96 -15.44 19.49
C THR A 220 -42.60 -14.38 18.57
N VAL A 221 -41.95 -14.03 17.46
CA VAL A 221 -42.48 -13.05 16.50
C VAL A 221 -43.80 -13.54 15.89
N ALA A 222 -43.86 -14.81 15.49
CA ALA A 222 -45.07 -15.42 14.94
C ALA A 222 -46.25 -15.35 15.93
N ARG A 223 -46.03 -15.75 17.19
CA ARG A 223 -47.05 -15.67 18.25
C ARG A 223 -47.54 -14.24 18.50
N MET A 224 -46.63 -13.26 18.53
CA MET A 224 -47.00 -11.85 18.75
C MET A 224 -47.84 -11.26 17.61
N HIS A 225 -47.70 -11.77 16.38
CA HIS A 225 -48.42 -11.27 15.20
C HIS A 225 -49.57 -12.19 14.78
N GLY A 226 -49.99 -13.12 15.63
CA GLY A 226 -51.12 -14.02 15.35
C GLY A 226 -50.86 -15.05 14.24
N VAL A 227 -49.59 -15.31 13.90
CA VAL A 227 -49.22 -16.37 12.96
C VAL A 227 -49.25 -17.72 13.67
N PRO A 228 -50.06 -18.70 13.22
CA PRO A 228 -50.17 -20.01 13.86
C PRO A 228 -48.85 -20.77 13.86
N VAL A 229 -48.48 -21.29 15.02
CA VAL A 229 -47.28 -22.13 15.21
C VAL A 229 -47.72 -23.57 15.38
N VAL A 230 -47.37 -24.42 14.41
CA VAL A 230 -47.72 -25.85 14.42
C VAL A 230 -46.47 -26.69 14.67
N GLU A 231 -46.58 -27.64 15.59
CA GLU A 231 -45.49 -28.56 15.88
C GLU A 231 -45.52 -29.73 14.89
N ASN A 232 -44.44 -29.88 14.11
CA ASN A 232 -44.22 -31.06 13.27
C ASN A 232 -42.71 -31.28 13.10
N LYS A 233 -42.14 -32.18 13.91
CA LYS A 233 -40.69 -32.38 13.98
C LYS A 233 -40.08 -32.87 12.65
N PRO A 234 -40.65 -33.88 11.95
CA PRO A 234 -40.13 -34.33 10.65
C PRO A 234 -40.14 -33.23 9.59
N VAL A 235 -41.24 -32.49 9.47
CA VAL A 235 -41.39 -31.44 8.44
C VAL A 235 -40.50 -30.25 8.74
N ALA A 236 -40.45 -29.76 9.98
CA ALA A 236 -39.58 -28.65 10.35
C ALA A 236 -38.09 -28.95 10.09
N ARG A 237 -37.63 -30.16 10.44
CA ARG A 237 -36.25 -30.58 10.17
C ARG A 237 -36.00 -30.75 8.67
N GLY A 238 -36.93 -31.38 7.96
CA GLY A 238 -36.85 -31.59 6.52
C GLY A 238 -36.76 -30.28 5.74
N LEU A 239 -37.65 -29.34 6.02
CA LEU A 239 -37.66 -28.03 5.36
C LEU A 239 -36.42 -27.19 5.71
N PHE A 240 -35.95 -27.23 6.96
CA PHE A 240 -34.79 -26.45 7.40
C PHE A 240 -33.52 -26.80 6.59
N TYR A 241 -33.27 -28.10 6.36
CA TYR A 241 -32.09 -28.57 5.62
C TYR A 241 -32.30 -28.59 4.10
N ALA A 242 -33.50 -28.92 3.62
CA ALA A 242 -33.73 -29.14 2.19
C ALA A 242 -34.02 -27.87 1.37
N VAL A 243 -34.48 -26.78 1.99
CA VAL A 243 -34.97 -25.59 1.27
C VAL A 243 -34.24 -24.34 1.73
N LYS A 244 -33.71 -23.51 0.82
CA LYS A 244 -33.07 -22.25 1.22
C LYS A 244 -34.13 -21.18 1.52
N LEU A 245 -33.70 -20.12 2.22
CA LEU A 245 -34.56 -18.99 2.52
C LEU A 245 -34.95 -18.30 1.20
N GLY A 246 -36.25 -18.04 0.99
CA GLY A 246 -36.78 -17.44 -0.23
C GLY A 246 -37.12 -18.44 -1.33
N ASP A 247 -36.82 -19.74 -1.16
CA ASP A 247 -37.16 -20.75 -2.16
C ASP A 247 -38.53 -21.39 -1.88
N TYR A 248 -39.13 -21.93 -2.93
CA TYR A 248 -40.34 -22.76 -2.85
C TYR A 248 -40.03 -24.13 -2.24
N ILE A 249 -40.98 -24.69 -1.51
CA ILE A 249 -40.83 -26.06 -1.00
C ILE A 249 -40.75 -27.06 -2.16
N PRO A 250 -40.01 -28.17 -2.05
CA PRO A 250 -39.98 -29.22 -3.06
C PRO A 250 -41.20 -30.16 -2.93
N GLU A 251 -41.54 -30.84 -4.03
CA GLU A 251 -42.74 -31.68 -4.19
C GLU A 251 -42.95 -32.69 -3.06
N LYS A 252 -41.86 -33.29 -2.57
CA LYS A 252 -41.89 -34.25 -1.44
C LYS A 252 -42.56 -33.73 -0.16
N PHE A 253 -42.66 -32.41 0.02
CA PHE A 253 -43.31 -31.79 1.17
C PHE A 253 -44.71 -31.25 0.86
N TYR A 254 -45.18 -31.28 -0.39
CA TYR A 254 -46.44 -30.65 -0.80
C TYR A 254 -47.63 -31.19 -0.01
N LEU A 255 -47.77 -32.50 0.06
CA LEU A 255 -48.91 -33.14 0.72
C LEU A 255 -48.99 -32.75 2.20
N VAL A 256 -47.86 -32.87 2.91
CA VAL A 256 -47.81 -32.62 4.36
C VAL A 256 -47.94 -31.13 4.67
N VAL A 257 -47.36 -30.24 3.85
CA VAL A 257 -47.50 -28.80 4.04
C VAL A 257 -48.92 -28.32 3.70
N ALA A 258 -49.55 -28.89 2.66
CA ALA A 258 -50.94 -28.58 2.32
C ALA A 258 -51.90 -28.96 3.44
N GLU A 259 -51.69 -30.12 4.09
CA GLU A 259 -52.47 -30.53 5.25
C GLU A 259 -52.31 -29.54 6.42
N LEU A 260 -51.09 -29.12 6.72
CA LEU A 260 -50.80 -28.12 7.77
C LEU A 260 -51.49 -26.78 7.47
N LEU A 261 -51.40 -26.29 6.23
CA LEU A 261 -52.08 -25.07 5.81
C LEU A 261 -53.61 -25.21 5.90
N ALA A 262 -54.17 -26.33 5.45
CA ALA A 262 -55.61 -26.58 5.51
C ALA A 262 -56.14 -26.59 6.95
N GLN A 263 -55.40 -27.19 7.89
CA GLN A 263 -55.72 -27.16 9.32
C GLN A 263 -55.72 -25.72 9.85
N VAL A 264 -54.72 -24.93 9.47
CA VAL A 264 -54.61 -23.52 9.87
C VAL A 264 -55.75 -22.67 9.31
N TYR A 265 -56.09 -22.82 8.02
CA TYR A 265 -57.22 -22.09 7.41
C TYR A 265 -58.56 -22.49 8.02
N LYS A 266 -58.76 -23.77 8.35
CA LYS A 266 -59.97 -24.25 9.04
C LYS A 266 -60.08 -23.66 10.44
N GLN A 267 -58.97 -23.52 11.17
CA GLN A 267 -58.94 -22.85 12.47
C GLN A 267 -59.26 -21.34 12.34
N LYS A 268 -58.64 -20.63 11.39
CA LYS A 268 -58.95 -19.21 11.14
C LYS A 268 -60.44 -19.00 10.82
N LYS A 269 -61.02 -19.82 9.93
CA LYS A 269 -62.43 -19.75 9.54
C LYS A 269 -63.40 -20.05 10.69
N ARG A 270 -62.99 -20.87 11.67
CA ARG A 270 -63.80 -21.22 12.86
C ARG A 270 -63.71 -20.16 13.97
N VAL A 271 -62.65 -19.35 13.98
CA VAL A 271 -62.39 -18.28 14.96
C VAL A 271 -62.95 -16.92 14.49
N GLY A 272 -63.51 -16.83 13.27
CA GLY A 272 -64.20 -15.63 12.80
C GLY A 272 -63.25 -14.47 12.48
N LEU A 273 -62.11 -14.78 11.86
CA LEU A 273 -61.20 -13.81 11.22
C LEU A 273 -61.16 -14.05 9.71
#